data_AF-A0A6L7X8V9-F1
#
_entry.id   AF-A0A6L7X8V9-F1
#
_cell.length_a   1.000
_cell.length_b   1.000
_cell.length_c   1.000
_cell.angle_alpha   90.00
_cell.angle_beta   90.00
_cell.angle_gamma   90.00
#
_symmetry.space_group_name_H-M   'P 1'
#
loop_
_entity.id
_entity.type
_entity.pdbx_description
1 polymer ?
#
loop_
_entity_poly.entity_id
_entity_poly.type
_entity_poly.pdbx_seq_one_letter_code
_entity_poly.pdbx_strand_id
1 'polypeptide(L)'
;MSGIRAVRGMWLAILGWTIITGTVGLILQALQSMARENSHGVMRIVAMILVALLQTAWAYITFFVIPVLVVERVGPITAIRRSGGLLRRSWGEQLTASFSFFLIYLLAILIVAVPVVVLIFIAPVAAIIVGVILGGIALASVAAMEGIFKAALYEWVSEGKGSEWFDQQLLANAYTHRE
;
A
#
# COMPACT_ATOMS: atom_id res chain seq x y z
N MET A 1 -6.66 19.37 30.31
CA MET A 1 -7.97 18.69 30.42
C MET A 1 -8.96 19.31 29.43
N SER A 2 -9.30 18.63 28.33
CA SER A 2 -10.68 18.53 27.79
C SER A 2 -10.79 17.96 26.36
N GLY A 3 -10.25 16.77 26.10
CA GLY A 3 -10.58 16.02 24.87
C GLY A 3 -12.09 15.75 24.75
N ILE A 4 -12.76 15.50 25.89
CA ILE A 4 -14.20 15.22 25.97
C ILE A 4 -15.05 16.43 25.52
N ARG A 5 -14.63 17.66 25.80
CA ARG A 5 -15.36 18.86 25.36
C ARG A 5 -15.18 19.14 23.86
N ALA A 6 -14.05 18.74 23.27
CA ALA A 6 -13.83 18.84 21.83
C ALA A 6 -14.75 17.90 21.03
N VAL A 7 -15.05 16.71 21.58
CA VAL A 7 -15.90 15.70 20.91
C VAL A 7 -17.40 16.03 21.00
N ARG A 8 -17.85 16.79 22.01
CA ARG A 8 -19.28 17.07 22.27
C ARG A 8 -20.01 17.75 21.09
N GLY A 9 -19.31 18.53 20.27
CA GLY A 9 -19.87 19.16 19.06
C GLY A 9 -19.79 18.30 17.79
N MET A 10 -19.13 17.14 17.85
CA MET A 10 -18.74 16.38 16.67
C MET A 10 -19.46 15.03 16.54
N TRP A 11 -20.43 14.76 17.41
CA TRP A 11 -21.21 13.53 17.40
C TRP A 11 -21.87 13.26 16.04
N LEU A 12 -22.34 14.29 15.32
CA LEU A 12 -22.88 14.14 13.96
C LEU A 12 -21.83 13.68 12.95
N ALA A 13 -20.61 14.22 13.01
CA ALA A 13 -19.55 13.82 12.10
C ALA A 13 -19.02 12.41 12.43
N ILE A 14 -19.00 12.03 13.71
CA ILE A 14 -18.69 10.66 14.16
C ILE A 14 -19.80 9.70 13.70
N LEU A 15 -21.07 10.06 13.85
CA LEU A 15 -22.19 9.25 13.35
C LEU A 15 -22.10 9.07 11.84
N GLY A 16 -21.87 10.14 11.08
CA GLY A 16 -21.66 10.06 9.63
C GLY A 16 -20.48 9.15 9.27
N TRP A 17 -19.38 9.23 10.01
CA TRP A 17 -18.24 8.32 9.87
C TRP A 17 -18.62 6.85 10.16
N THR A 18 -19.35 6.59 11.26
CA THR A 18 -19.77 5.22 11.62
C THR A 18 -20.68 4.59 10.58
N ILE A 19 -21.57 5.38 9.96
CA ILE A 19 -22.42 4.91 8.86
C ILE A 19 -21.55 4.54 7.66
N ILE A 20 -20.63 5.41 7.24
CA ILE A 20 -19.74 5.15 6.09
C ILE A 20 -18.89 3.90 6.32
N THR A 21 -18.23 3.79 7.47
CA THR A 21 -17.38 2.61 7.76
C THR A 21 -18.21 1.33 7.92
N GLY A 22 -19.44 1.43 8.45
CA GLY A 22 -20.37 0.32 8.52
C GLY A 22 -20.76 -0.17 7.13
N THR A 23 -21.17 0.75 6.25
CA THR A 23 -21.53 0.42 4.85
C THR A 23 -20.35 -0.17 4.09
N VAL A 24 -19.16 0.42 4.18
CA VAL A 24 -17.97 -0.12 3.49
C VAL A 24 -17.57 -1.47 4.07
N GLY A 25 -17.66 -1.65 5.39
CA GLY A 25 -17.44 -2.93 6.04
C GLY A 25 -18.38 -4.02 5.53
N LEU A 26 -19.68 -3.71 5.40
CA LEU A 26 -20.67 -4.64 4.83
C LEU A 26 -20.38 -4.96 3.37
N ILE A 27 -19.98 -3.96 2.56
CA ILE A 27 -19.59 -4.19 1.15
C ILE A 27 -18.37 -5.11 1.07
N LEU A 28 -17.33 -4.85 1.86
CA LEU A 28 -16.13 -5.68 1.87
C LEU A 28 -16.43 -7.11 2.37
N GLN A 29 -17.31 -7.25 3.37
CA GLN A 29 -17.75 -8.54 3.86
C GLN A 29 -18.55 -9.31 2.80
N ALA A 30 -19.43 -8.63 2.06
CA ALA A 30 -20.17 -9.21 0.94
C ALA A 30 -19.23 -9.63 -0.21
N LEU A 31 -18.23 -8.81 -0.54
CA LEU A 31 -17.20 -9.18 -1.52
C LEU A 31 -16.40 -10.39 -1.05
N GLN A 32 -16.09 -10.47 0.23
CA GLN A 32 -15.38 -11.62 0.81
C GLN A 32 -16.22 -12.90 0.78
N SER A 33 -17.52 -12.83 1.07
CA SER A 33 -18.42 -13.98 0.99
C SER A 33 -18.59 -14.43 -0.47
N MET A 34 -18.82 -13.50 -1.39
CA MET A 34 -18.89 -13.79 -2.83
C MET A 34 -17.59 -14.43 -3.35
N ALA A 35 -16.44 -13.92 -2.94
CA ALA A 35 -15.14 -14.49 -3.28
C ALA A 35 -14.95 -15.91 -2.74
N ARG A 36 -15.58 -16.27 -1.62
CA ARG A 36 -15.50 -17.64 -1.06
C ARG A 36 -16.46 -18.61 -1.74
N GLU A 37 -17.66 -18.17 -2.07
CA GLU A 37 -18.73 -19.01 -2.62
C GLU A 37 -18.61 -19.23 -4.13
N ASN A 38 -18.30 -18.19 -4.91
CA ASN A 38 -18.37 -18.25 -6.38
C ASN A 38 -17.11 -18.76 -7.07
N SER A 39 -16.09 -19.19 -6.33
CA SER A 39 -14.82 -19.58 -6.94
C SER A 39 -14.27 -20.90 -6.41
N HIS A 40 -14.00 -21.81 -7.35
CA HIS A 40 -13.39 -23.11 -7.10
C HIS A 40 -11.90 -23.07 -7.46
N GLY A 41 -11.07 -23.76 -6.67
CA GLY A 41 -9.63 -23.88 -6.93
C GLY A 41 -8.86 -22.56 -6.82
N VAL A 42 -7.97 -22.31 -7.78
CA VAL A 42 -7.05 -21.15 -7.81
C VAL A 42 -7.78 -19.82 -7.75
N MET A 43 -8.92 -19.72 -8.45
CA MET A 43 -9.70 -18.48 -8.54
C MET A 43 -10.12 -17.97 -7.15
N ARG A 44 -10.34 -18.89 -6.19
CA ARG A 44 -10.66 -18.55 -4.79
C ARG A 44 -9.50 -17.86 -4.09
N ILE A 45 -8.30 -18.36 -4.28
CA ILE A 45 -7.10 -17.79 -3.65
C ILE A 45 -6.86 -16.38 -4.21
N VAL A 46 -6.97 -16.22 -5.53
CA VAL A 46 -6.84 -14.91 -6.18
C VAL A 46 -7.90 -13.93 -5.67
N ALA A 47 -9.17 -14.34 -5.67
CA ALA A 47 -10.26 -13.50 -5.19
C ALA A 47 -10.09 -13.11 -3.70
N MET A 48 -9.65 -14.04 -2.85
CA MET A 48 -9.37 -13.75 -1.44
C MET A 48 -8.22 -12.76 -1.27
N ILE A 49 -7.15 -12.88 -2.06
CA ILE A 49 -6.03 -11.93 -2.03
C ILE A 49 -6.52 -10.54 -2.45
N LEU A 50 -7.29 -10.43 -3.53
CA LEU A 50 -7.82 -9.15 -4.01
C LEU A 50 -8.71 -8.48 -2.95
N VAL A 51 -9.61 -9.23 -2.33
CA VAL A 51 -10.46 -8.69 -1.25
C VAL A 51 -9.62 -8.29 -0.04
N ALA A 52 -8.60 -9.07 0.33
CA ALA A 52 -7.70 -8.74 1.43
C ALA A 52 -6.90 -7.46 1.15
N LEU A 53 -6.42 -7.27 -0.08
CA LEU A 53 -5.75 -6.03 -0.51
C LEU A 53 -6.69 -4.84 -0.44
N LEU A 54 -7.94 -5.00 -0.88
CA LEU A 54 -8.95 -3.93 -0.84
C LEU A 54 -9.28 -3.51 0.60
N GLN A 55 -9.45 -4.49 1.48
CA GLN A 55 -9.67 -4.26 2.91
C GLN A 55 -8.48 -3.55 3.56
N THR A 56 -7.27 -3.97 3.20
CA THR A 56 -6.02 -3.37 3.68
C THR A 56 -5.88 -1.93 3.19
N ALA A 57 -6.13 -1.69 1.90
CA ALA A 57 -6.10 -0.35 1.32
C ALA A 57 -7.10 0.60 1.99
N TRP A 58 -8.32 0.12 2.28
CA TRP A 58 -9.31 0.88 3.03
C TRP A 58 -8.82 1.27 4.43
N ALA A 59 -8.24 0.32 5.16
CA ALA A 59 -7.70 0.58 6.51
C ALA A 59 -6.59 1.65 6.48
N TYR A 60 -5.69 1.60 5.50
CA TYR A 60 -4.64 2.61 5.34
C TYR A 60 -5.18 3.99 4.98
N ILE A 61 -6.11 4.07 4.02
CA ILE A 61 -6.72 5.35 3.61
C ILE A 61 -7.46 5.99 4.78
N THR A 62 -8.05 5.19 5.66
CA THR A 62 -8.91 5.67 6.75
C THR A 62 -8.18 5.85 8.09
N PHE A 63 -6.89 5.50 8.14
CA PHE A 63 -6.08 5.53 9.37
C PHE A 63 -6.11 6.89 10.09
N PHE A 64 -6.05 8.00 9.35
CA PHE A 64 -6.05 9.36 9.93
C PHE A 64 -7.43 10.02 9.97
N VAL A 65 -8.52 9.30 9.68
CA VAL A 65 -9.86 9.92 9.61
C VAL A 65 -10.29 10.48 10.96
N ILE A 66 -10.14 9.73 12.06
CA ILE A 66 -10.53 10.20 13.39
C ILE A 66 -9.71 11.44 13.81
N PRO A 67 -8.37 11.44 13.73
CA PRO A 67 -7.57 12.65 13.98
C PRO A 67 -8.00 13.85 13.13
N VAL A 68 -8.20 13.65 11.82
CA VAL A 68 -8.59 14.74 10.90
C VAL A 68 -9.98 15.28 11.24
N LEU A 69 -10.94 14.41 11.54
CA LEU A 69 -12.27 14.81 12.00
C LEU A 69 -12.15 15.72 13.23
N VAL A 70 -11.41 15.30 14.26
CA VAL A 70 -11.31 16.02 15.54
C VAL A 70 -10.55 17.34 15.42
N VAL A 71 -9.42 17.32 14.71
CA VAL A 71 -8.50 18.45 14.63
C VAL A 71 -8.97 19.48 13.61
N GLU A 72 -9.32 19.04 12.39
CA GLU A 72 -9.73 19.95 11.31
C GLU A 72 -11.22 20.30 11.38
N ARG A 73 -12.02 19.61 12.22
CA ARG A 73 -13.47 19.83 12.40
C ARG A 73 -14.25 19.78 11.09
N VAL A 74 -13.83 18.91 10.18
CA VAL A 74 -14.45 18.71 8.87
C VAL A 74 -15.45 17.57 8.90
N GLY A 75 -16.30 17.48 7.87
CA GLY A 75 -17.19 16.34 7.68
C GLY A 75 -16.44 15.04 7.31
N PRO A 76 -17.09 13.87 7.44
CA PRO A 76 -16.44 12.56 7.28
C PRO A 76 -15.89 12.31 5.88
N ILE A 77 -16.58 12.77 4.83
CA ILE A 77 -16.11 12.64 3.44
C ILE A 77 -14.81 13.45 3.24
N THR A 78 -14.79 14.69 3.74
CA THR A 78 -13.61 15.55 3.68
C THR A 78 -12.45 14.95 4.47
N ALA A 79 -12.73 14.37 5.64
CA ALA A 79 -11.72 13.71 6.46
C ALA A 79 -11.08 12.51 5.75
N ILE A 80 -11.86 11.69 5.04
CA ILE A 80 -11.34 10.57 4.23
C ILE A 80 -10.41 11.09 3.13
N ARG A 81 -10.84 12.12 2.38
CA ARG A 81 -10.04 12.71 1.30
C ARG A 81 -8.72 13.27 1.84
N ARG A 82 -8.76 13.93 2.99
CA ARG A 82 -7.59 14.51 3.66
C ARG A 82 -6.65 13.43 4.19
N SER A 83 -7.20 12.39 4.84
CA SER A 83 -6.44 11.23 5.33
C SER A 83 -5.69 10.53 4.20
N GLY A 84 -6.35 10.26 3.06
CA GLY A 84 -5.70 9.70 1.88
C GLY A 84 -4.64 10.62 1.27
N GLY A 85 -4.85 11.94 1.30
CA GLY A 85 -3.85 12.92 0.87
C GLY A 85 -2.61 12.95 1.77
N LEU A 86 -2.80 12.86 3.09
CA LEU A 86 -1.71 12.78 4.07
C LEU A 86 -0.92 11.49 3.90
N LEU A 87 -1.59 10.35 3.70
CA LEU A 87 -0.95 9.08 3.37
C LEU A 87 -0.11 9.24 2.10
N ARG A 88 -0.69 9.69 0.98
CA ARG A 88 0.07 9.88 -0.27
C ARG A 88 1.31 10.76 -0.13
N ARG A 89 1.27 11.82 0.69
CA ARG A 89 2.43 12.69 0.92
C ARG A 89 3.50 12.06 1.80
N SER A 90 3.10 11.39 2.88
CA SER A 90 4.03 10.79 3.84
C SER A 90 4.65 9.49 3.34
N TRP A 91 3.88 8.75 2.54
CA TRP A 91 4.20 7.40 2.11
C TRP A 91 4.53 7.34 0.60
N GLY A 92 3.98 8.23 -0.24
CA GLY A 92 4.05 8.10 -1.71
C GLY A 92 5.42 8.27 -2.38
N GLU A 93 6.31 9.14 -1.88
CA GLU A 93 7.65 9.31 -2.48
C GLU A 93 8.56 8.10 -2.19
N GLN A 94 8.43 7.46 -1.02
CA GLN A 94 9.22 6.28 -0.66
C GLN A 94 8.56 4.96 -1.08
N LEU A 95 7.23 4.91 -1.16
CA LEU A 95 6.51 3.71 -1.59
C LEU A 95 6.52 3.51 -3.09
N THR A 96 6.60 4.54 -3.94
CA THR A 96 6.38 4.34 -5.38
C THR A 96 7.37 3.37 -6.03
N ALA A 97 8.63 3.34 -5.58
CA ALA A 97 9.59 2.33 -6.04
C ALA A 97 9.31 0.94 -5.45
N SER A 98 9.16 0.84 -4.13
CA SER A 98 8.98 -0.44 -3.43
C SER A 98 7.61 -1.11 -3.69
N PHE A 99 6.57 -0.30 -3.88
CA PHE A 99 5.21 -0.74 -4.20
C PHE A 99 5.11 -1.28 -5.63
N SER A 100 5.88 -0.70 -6.56
CA SER A 100 5.98 -1.23 -7.93
C SER A 100 6.55 -2.65 -7.92
N PHE A 101 7.63 -2.89 -7.18
CA PHE A 101 8.20 -4.24 -7.04
C PHE A 101 7.27 -5.20 -6.30
N PHE A 102 6.56 -4.75 -5.25
CA PHE A 102 5.53 -5.56 -4.60
C PHE A 102 4.48 -6.09 -5.59
N LEU A 103 4.03 -5.25 -6.53
CA LEU A 103 3.08 -5.66 -7.56
C LEU A 103 3.66 -6.70 -8.53
N ILE A 104 4.94 -6.57 -8.87
CA ILE A 104 5.67 -7.53 -9.72
C ILE A 104 5.85 -8.86 -8.99
N TYR A 105 6.23 -8.86 -7.71
CA TYR A 105 6.30 -10.07 -6.89
C TYR A 105 4.94 -10.77 -6.79
N LEU A 106 3.87 -10.00 -6.56
CA LEU A 106 2.52 -10.55 -6.50
C LEU A 106 2.16 -11.24 -7.82
N LEU A 107 2.43 -10.60 -8.96
CA LEU A 107 2.17 -11.18 -10.28
C LEU A 107 2.99 -12.46 -10.53
N ALA A 108 4.28 -12.45 -10.18
CA ALA A 108 5.16 -13.61 -10.31
C ALA A 108 4.63 -14.80 -9.49
N ILE A 109 4.19 -14.57 -8.26
CA ILE A 109 3.58 -15.60 -7.41
C ILE A 109 2.27 -16.11 -8.05
N LEU A 110 1.42 -15.23 -8.57
CA LEU A 110 0.15 -15.63 -9.18
C LEU A 110 0.37 -16.53 -10.42
N ILE A 111 1.36 -16.21 -11.26
CA ILE A 111 1.72 -17.01 -12.44
C ILE A 111 2.15 -18.42 -12.04
N VAL A 112 2.96 -18.56 -10.99
CA VAL A 112 3.43 -19.87 -10.50
C VAL A 112 2.34 -20.62 -9.74
N ALA A 113 1.53 -19.92 -8.96
CA ALA A 113 0.52 -20.53 -8.10
C ALA A 113 -0.57 -21.26 -8.90
N VAL A 114 -0.96 -20.72 -10.07
CA VAL A 114 -2.01 -21.32 -10.92
C VAL A 114 -1.72 -22.78 -11.29
N PRO A 115 -0.60 -23.12 -11.96
CA PRO A 115 -0.29 -24.50 -12.31
C PRO A 115 0.01 -25.38 -11.09
N VAL A 116 0.66 -24.83 -10.05
CA VAL A 116 1.02 -25.60 -8.84
C VAL A 116 -0.22 -26.07 -8.08
N VAL A 117 -1.23 -25.21 -7.95
CA VAL A 117 -2.49 -25.57 -7.30
C VAL A 117 -3.28 -26.57 -8.13
N VAL A 118 -3.24 -26.53 -9.47
CA VAL A 118 -3.86 -27.60 -10.27
C VAL A 118 -3.13 -28.93 -10.04
N LEU A 119 -1.80 -28.90 -10.04
CA LEU A 119 -0.97 -30.09 -9.87
C LEU A 119 -1.13 -30.72 -8.48
N ILE A 120 -1.45 -29.95 -7.44
CA ILE A 120 -1.58 -30.47 -6.06
C ILE A 120 -2.72 -31.49 -5.93
N PHE A 121 -3.78 -31.36 -6.74
CA PHE A 121 -4.92 -32.28 -6.73
C PHE A 121 -4.65 -33.57 -7.52
N ILE A 122 -3.59 -33.61 -8.32
CA ILE A 122 -3.22 -34.76 -9.17
C ILE A 122 -2.02 -35.49 -8.57
N ALA A 123 -0.95 -34.76 -8.23
CA ALA A 123 0.30 -35.28 -7.72
C ALA A 123 0.88 -34.32 -6.66
N PRO A 124 0.48 -34.44 -5.38
CA PRO A 124 0.82 -33.49 -4.32
C PRO A 124 2.33 -33.30 -4.13
N VAL A 125 3.10 -34.40 -4.17
CA VAL A 125 4.56 -34.36 -4.02
C VAL A 125 5.22 -33.63 -5.19
N ALA A 126 4.79 -33.92 -6.42
CA ALA A 126 5.29 -33.24 -7.61
C ALA A 126 4.92 -31.74 -7.61
N ALA A 127 3.73 -31.38 -7.12
CA ALA A 127 3.31 -29.99 -6.98
C ALA A 127 4.21 -29.19 -6.04
N ILE A 128 4.62 -29.77 -4.92
CA ILE A 128 5.56 -29.13 -3.99
C ILE A 128 6.91 -28.92 -4.68
N ILE A 129 7.46 -29.94 -5.34
CA ILE A 129 8.75 -29.85 -6.03
C ILE A 129 8.71 -28.77 -7.12
N VAL A 130 7.69 -28.80 -7.97
CA VAL A 130 7.50 -27.83 -9.05
C VAL A 130 7.28 -26.42 -8.49
N GLY A 131 6.49 -26.28 -7.43
CA GLY A 131 6.22 -25.00 -6.79
C GLY A 131 7.46 -24.38 -6.16
N VAL A 132 8.31 -25.18 -5.52
CA VAL A 132 9.58 -24.71 -4.97
C VAL A 132 10.54 -24.28 -6.07
N ILE A 133 10.67 -25.07 -7.15
CA ILE A 133 11.60 -24.77 -8.24
C ILE A 133 11.13 -23.54 -9.03
N LEU A 134 9.91 -23.56 -9.55
CA LEU A 134 9.38 -22.45 -10.36
C LEU A 134 9.17 -21.19 -9.53
N GLY A 135 8.69 -21.34 -8.29
CA GLY A 135 8.53 -20.23 -7.36
C GLY A 135 9.89 -19.62 -7.00
N GLY A 136 10.89 -20.45 -6.71
CA GLY A 136 12.26 -20.00 -6.45
C GLY A 136 12.84 -19.22 -7.63
N ILE A 137 12.70 -19.74 -8.85
CA ILE A 137 13.18 -19.06 -10.07
C ILE A 137 12.47 -17.73 -10.29
N ALA A 138 11.14 -17.71 -10.18
CA ALA A 138 10.35 -16.50 -10.37
C ALA A 138 10.73 -15.41 -9.35
N LEU A 139 10.80 -15.78 -8.06
CA LEU A 139 11.16 -14.84 -6.99
C LEU A 139 12.61 -14.38 -7.10
N ALA A 140 13.55 -15.26 -7.42
CA ALA A 140 14.95 -14.90 -7.62
C ALA A 140 15.12 -13.93 -8.81
N SER A 141 14.33 -14.11 -9.88
CA SER A 141 14.35 -13.21 -11.04
C SER A 141 13.89 -11.81 -10.66
N VAL A 142 12.77 -11.68 -9.94
CA VAL A 142 12.26 -10.38 -9.48
C VAL A 142 13.24 -9.74 -8.49
N ALA A 143 13.83 -10.52 -7.58
CA ALA A 143 14.83 -10.03 -6.64
C ALA A 143 16.10 -9.52 -7.34
N ALA A 144 16.55 -10.20 -8.41
CA ALA A 144 17.66 -9.74 -9.22
C ALA A 144 17.33 -8.43 -9.93
N MET A 145 16.14 -8.30 -10.52
CA MET A 145 15.67 -7.05 -11.15
C MET A 145 15.61 -5.90 -10.15
N GLU A 146 15.10 -6.16 -8.95
CA GLU A 146 15.06 -5.17 -7.85
C GLU A 146 16.46 -4.74 -7.42
N GLY A 147 17.40 -5.69 -7.30
CA GLY A 147 18.80 -5.42 -6.99
C GLY A 147 19.48 -4.56 -8.06
N ILE A 148 19.30 -4.90 -9.34
CA ILE A 148 19.83 -4.12 -10.48
C ILE A 148 19.23 -2.71 -10.48
N PHE A 149 17.92 -2.58 -10.29
CA PHE A 149 17.26 -1.27 -10.22
C PHE A 149 17.79 -0.41 -9.07
N LYS A 150 17.97 -1.00 -7.89
CA LYS A 150 18.55 -0.31 -6.72
C LYS A 150 20.01 0.09 -6.95
N ALA A 151 20.80 -0.75 -7.60
CA ALA A 151 22.18 -0.43 -7.97
C ALA A 151 22.24 0.73 -8.97
N ALA A 152 21.43 0.70 -10.02
CA ALA A 152 21.33 1.78 -11.01
C ALA A 152 20.81 3.09 -10.38
N LEU A 153 19.85 3.00 -9.46
CA LEU A 153 19.37 4.16 -8.72
C LEU A 153 20.45 4.71 -7.78
N TYR A 154 21.20 3.84 -7.11
CA TYR A 154 22.32 4.23 -6.26
C TYR A 154 23.42 4.92 -7.08
N GLU A 155 23.77 4.39 -8.24
CA GLU A 155 24.71 5.02 -9.18
C GLU A 155 24.17 6.38 -9.64
N TRP A 156 22.90 6.49 -10.03
CA TRP A 156 22.30 7.78 -10.40
C TRP A 156 22.32 8.81 -9.27
N VAL A 157 22.00 8.42 -8.03
CA VAL A 157 22.04 9.31 -6.86
C VAL A 157 23.49 9.62 -6.45
N SER A 158 24.41 8.67 -6.60
CA SER A 158 25.82 8.81 -6.20
C SER A 158 26.64 9.59 -7.22
N GLU A 159 26.37 9.43 -8.51
CA GLU A 159 26.98 10.19 -9.61
C GLU A 159 26.31 11.56 -9.77
N GLY A 160 25.05 11.68 -9.34
CA GLY A 160 24.34 12.93 -9.12
C GLY A 160 24.77 13.63 -7.83
N LYS A 161 25.93 14.28 -7.87
CA LYS A 161 26.46 15.26 -6.88
C LYS A 161 25.42 16.31 -6.44
N GLY A 162 24.53 15.93 -5.53
CA GLY A 162 23.40 16.73 -5.08
C GLY A 162 23.66 17.68 -3.90
N SER A 163 24.88 17.76 -3.34
CA SER A 163 25.14 18.72 -2.25
C SER A 163 26.60 19.14 -2.01
N GLU A 164 27.60 18.60 -2.71
CA GLU A 164 28.99 19.09 -2.51
C GLU A 164 29.29 20.42 -3.21
N TRP A 165 28.50 20.84 -4.21
CA TRP A 165 28.69 22.12 -4.91
C TRP A 165 27.87 23.28 -4.34
N PHE A 166 26.93 23.00 -3.43
CA PHE A 166 26.29 24.01 -2.61
C PHE A 166 27.00 24.02 -1.26
N ASP A 167 28.22 24.53 -1.28
CA ASP A 167 28.89 24.98 -0.07
C ASP A 167 27.91 25.90 0.67
N GLN A 168 27.58 25.54 1.92
CA GLN A 168 26.67 26.34 2.74
C GLN A 168 27.16 27.79 2.87
N GLN A 169 28.46 28.05 2.65
CA GLN A 169 29.04 29.38 2.55
C GLN A 169 28.64 30.15 1.28
N LEU A 170 28.43 29.48 0.15
CA LEU A 170 28.02 30.10 -1.12
C LEU A 170 26.53 30.51 -1.10
N LEU A 171 25.69 29.72 -0.43
CA LEU A 171 24.30 30.08 -0.17
C LEU A 171 24.18 31.20 0.87
N ALA A 172 25.04 31.22 1.90
CA ALA A 172 25.05 32.28 2.90
C ALA A 172 25.45 33.65 2.30
N ASN A 173 26.37 33.67 1.33
CA ASN A 173 26.83 34.91 0.68
C ASN A 173 25.87 35.43 -0.41
N ALA A 174 24.98 34.60 -0.96
CA ALA A 174 24.03 35.01 -1.98
C ALA A 174 22.83 35.83 -1.43
N TYR A 175 22.61 35.80 -0.10
CA TYR A 175 21.52 36.53 0.56
C TYR A 175 21.95 37.83 1.26
N THR A 176 23.23 38.18 1.27
CA THR A 176 23.74 39.38 1.97
C THR A 176 23.97 40.61 1.08
N HIS A 177 23.67 40.56 -0.22
CA HIS A 177 23.75 41.73 -1.11
C HIS A 177 22.41 42.04 -1.81
N ARG A 178 21.50 42.63 -1.04
CA ARG A 178 20.48 43.55 -1.53
C ARG A 178 20.36 44.70 -0.53
N GLU A 179 21.20 45.71 -0.73
CA GLU A 179 20.83 47.11 -0.47
C GLU A 179 20.50 47.79 -1.80
#